data_AF-A0AB39LDM8-F1
#
_entry.id   AF-A0AB39LDM8-F1
#
_cell.length_a   1.000
_cell.length_b   1.000
_cell.length_c   1.000
_cell.angle_alpha   90.00
_cell.angle_beta   90.00
_cell.angle_gamma   90.00
#
_symmetry.space_group_name_H-M   'P 1'
#
loop_
_entity.id
_entity.type
_entity.pdbx_description
1 polymer ?
#
loop_
_entity_poly.entity_id
_entity_poly.type
_entity_poly.pdbx_seq_one_letter_code
_entity_poly.pdbx_strand_id
1 'polypeptide(L)'
;MTSASLSIETPAGPVHATAGPLQDDAVVFELGGAMRGSVHVTGTHHPQHWNRFTAVRACLGPVNAYQDTAPDDALPRLARGSSGYRGSLELYIDIVGRPEVSVSPLETAAGYEPSPKTAATLTAVLQACAEHVMQREDLPAILTASRQRDTPDLLRFLAWSAAHHQAEAARYEREARAARPALRAAVAAWWTAARCFIACPHPVLLLVLADYPGSLSRAVAVEQWRGPYCRTAAAREHEYTRRAQSEADSLRAQARARSRGRRPAPGSAAPQVERPYFVVGQWQGGGEVDIWHVEEAPADPDARADAHEQHASDAETAFGSVNVVYATSPQAAADRARREARRTSERIHRDLTRP
;
A
#
# COMPACT_ATOMS: atom_id res chain seq x y z
N MET A 1 30.45 -7.39 -15.29
CA MET A 1 30.33 -8.00 -13.95
C MET A 1 29.86 -9.43 -14.14
N THR A 2 30.51 -10.41 -13.55
CA THR A 2 30.13 -11.82 -13.64
C THR A 2 28.81 -12.06 -12.92
N SER A 3 27.82 -12.62 -13.60
CA SER A 3 26.53 -12.99 -13.00
C SER A 3 26.76 -13.98 -11.85
N ALA A 4 26.27 -13.64 -10.67
CA ALA A 4 26.39 -14.51 -9.50
C ALA A 4 25.46 -15.72 -9.67
N SER A 5 26.01 -16.93 -9.55
CA SER A 5 25.27 -18.18 -9.65
C SER A 5 25.18 -18.88 -8.29
N LEU A 6 24.00 -19.35 -7.94
CA LEU A 6 23.71 -20.15 -6.75
C LEU A 6 23.47 -21.60 -7.15
N SER A 7 23.96 -22.54 -6.34
CA SER A 7 23.57 -23.95 -6.40
C SER A 7 22.79 -24.29 -5.13
N ILE A 8 21.55 -24.73 -5.30
CA ILE A 8 20.58 -24.94 -4.23
C ILE A 8 20.24 -26.44 -4.21
N GLU A 9 20.62 -27.14 -3.15
CA GLU A 9 20.24 -28.53 -2.96
C GLU A 9 18.78 -28.61 -2.50
N THR A 10 17.94 -29.32 -3.25
CA THR A 10 16.51 -29.45 -2.94
C THR A 10 16.08 -30.92 -2.94
N PRO A 11 14.93 -31.26 -2.30
CA PRO A 11 14.39 -32.62 -2.35
C PRO A 11 14.11 -33.13 -3.78
N ALA A 12 13.86 -32.25 -4.74
CA ALA A 12 13.66 -32.60 -6.14
C ALA A 12 14.96 -32.79 -6.95
N GLY A 13 16.11 -32.45 -6.36
CA GLY A 13 17.43 -32.44 -6.99
C GLY A 13 18.06 -31.03 -6.97
N PRO A 14 19.30 -30.88 -7.48
CA PRO A 14 19.98 -29.59 -7.49
C PRO A 14 19.28 -28.60 -8.43
N VAL A 15 19.10 -27.36 -7.94
CA VAL A 15 18.60 -26.22 -8.71
C VAL A 15 19.72 -25.19 -8.82
N HIS A 16 19.99 -24.73 -10.04
CA HIS A 16 20.92 -23.64 -10.29
C HIS A 16 20.13 -22.36 -10.51
N ALA A 17 20.45 -21.30 -9.77
CA ALA A 17 19.80 -20.00 -9.93
C ALA A 17 20.85 -18.96 -10.32
N THR A 18 20.69 -18.33 -11.49
CA THR A 18 21.64 -17.32 -11.99
C THR A 18 21.02 -15.93 -11.87
N ALA A 19 21.63 -15.08 -11.04
CA ALA A 19 21.15 -13.73 -10.84
C ALA A 19 21.50 -12.85 -12.04
N GLY A 20 20.49 -12.20 -12.62
CA GLY A 20 20.65 -11.13 -13.58
C GLY A 20 21.14 -9.81 -12.93
N PRO A 21 21.43 -8.79 -13.75
CA PRO A 21 21.58 -7.43 -13.24
C PRO A 21 20.26 -6.96 -12.58
N LEU A 22 20.35 -5.94 -11.72
CA LEU A 22 19.17 -5.25 -11.21
C LEU A 22 18.37 -4.68 -12.38
N GLN A 23 17.10 -5.07 -12.49
CA GLN A 23 16.14 -4.56 -13.47
C GLN A 23 15.11 -3.72 -12.72
N ASP A 24 15.13 -2.40 -12.93
CA ASP A 24 14.29 -1.40 -12.25
C ASP A 24 14.37 -1.47 -10.72
N ASP A 25 13.63 -2.40 -10.09
CA ASP A 25 13.56 -2.62 -8.65
C ASP A 25 13.60 -4.10 -8.23
N ALA A 26 13.91 -5.00 -9.17
CA ALA A 26 13.94 -6.44 -8.95
C ALA A 26 15.27 -7.07 -9.41
N VAL A 27 15.71 -8.08 -8.67
CA VAL A 27 16.73 -9.03 -9.13
C VAL A 27 16.01 -10.27 -9.63
N VAL A 28 16.20 -10.59 -10.91
CA VAL A 28 15.62 -11.77 -11.54
C VAL A 28 16.64 -12.90 -11.54
N PHE A 29 16.24 -14.05 -11.02
CA PHE A 29 17.03 -15.29 -11.05
C PHE A 29 16.46 -16.24 -12.09
N GLU A 30 17.26 -16.61 -13.07
CA GLU A 30 16.92 -17.69 -14.00
C GLU A 30 17.24 -19.05 -13.38
N LEU A 31 16.25 -19.94 -13.33
CA LEU A 31 16.37 -21.27 -12.74
C LEU A 31 16.72 -22.34 -13.79
N GLY A 32 17.61 -23.24 -13.41
CA GLY A 32 17.97 -24.45 -14.15
C GLY A 32 18.13 -25.68 -13.25
N GLY A 33 18.32 -26.85 -13.84
CA GLY A 33 18.45 -28.12 -13.12
C GLY A 33 17.10 -28.77 -12.82
N ALA A 34 16.81 -29.05 -11.54
CA ALA A 34 15.56 -29.67 -11.10
C ALA A 34 14.32 -28.75 -11.22
N MET A 35 14.53 -27.46 -11.43
CA MET A 35 13.49 -26.45 -11.72
C MET A 35 13.86 -25.60 -12.92
N ARG A 36 12.85 -24.99 -13.55
CA ARG A 36 12.98 -24.04 -14.66
C ARG A 36 12.01 -22.87 -14.46
N GLY A 37 12.32 -21.73 -15.05
CA GLY A 37 11.56 -20.48 -14.93
C GLY A 37 12.35 -19.42 -14.16
N SER A 38 11.67 -18.38 -13.66
CA SER A 38 12.32 -17.26 -12.98
C SER A 38 11.84 -17.07 -11.53
N VAL A 39 12.74 -16.59 -10.67
CA VAL A 39 12.38 -16.03 -9.35
C VAL A 39 12.65 -14.54 -9.37
N HIS A 40 11.65 -13.75 -9.00
CA HIS A 40 11.78 -12.31 -8.88
C HIS A 40 11.99 -11.96 -7.41
N VAL A 41 13.04 -11.21 -7.10
CA VAL A 41 13.31 -10.74 -5.75
C VAL A 41 13.31 -9.22 -5.72
N THR A 42 12.36 -8.64 -4.97
CA THR A 42 12.23 -7.18 -4.80
C THR A 42 12.46 -6.79 -3.34
N GLY A 43 12.74 -5.52 -3.11
CA GLY A 43 12.59 -4.94 -1.77
C GLY A 43 11.12 -4.88 -1.36
N THR A 44 10.87 -4.88 -0.05
CA THR A 44 9.54 -4.64 0.53
C THR A 44 9.67 -3.98 1.92
N HIS A 45 8.55 -3.53 2.45
CA HIS A 45 8.43 -2.99 3.79
C HIS A 45 8.52 -4.11 4.84
N HIS A 46 8.94 -3.77 6.06
CA HIS A 46 8.97 -4.69 7.18
C HIS A 46 7.53 -5.03 7.61
N PRO A 47 7.21 -6.31 7.92
CA PRO A 47 5.85 -6.72 8.25
C PRO A 47 5.20 -5.94 9.40
N GLN A 48 6.02 -5.55 10.37
CA GLN A 48 5.58 -4.79 11.56
C GLN A 48 5.76 -3.27 11.43
N HIS A 49 6.44 -2.79 10.38
CA HIS A 49 6.79 -1.38 10.21
C HIS A 49 6.73 -0.98 8.74
N TRP A 50 5.55 -0.53 8.29
CA TRP A 50 5.30 -0.26 6.88
C TRP A 50 6.14 0.89 6.31
N ASN A 51 6.60 1.81 7.18
CA ASN A 51 7.51 2.89 6.79
C ASN A 51 8.99 2.46 6.68
N ARG A 52 9.33 1.20 6.96
CA ARG A 52 10.69 0.66 6.91
C ARG A 52 10.84 -0.33 5.77
N PHE A 53 11.45 0.10 4.67
CA PHE A 53 11.85 -0.82 3.59
C PHE A 53 13.18 -1.47 3.96
N THR A 54 13.09 -2.62 4.62
CA THR A 54 14.23 -3.39 5.13
C THR A 54 14.09 -4.89 4.88
N ALA A 55 13.00 -5.31 4.23
CA ALA A 55 12.71 -6.70 3.91
C ALA A 55 12.89 -6.93 2.42
N VAL A 56 13.07 -8.20 2.03
CA VAL A 56 13.06 -8.63 0.64
C VAL A 56 11.95 -9.66 0.45
N ARG A 57 11.34 -9.67 -0.73
CA ARG A 57 10.32 -10.63 -1.13
C ARG A 57 10.79 -11.37 -2.36
N ALA A 58 10.85 -12.70 -2.28
CA ALA A 58 11.08 -13.58 -3.40
C ALA A 58 9.77 -14.18 -3.89
N CYS A 59 9.58 -14.25 -5.20
CA CYS A 59 8.30 -14.56 -5.83
C CYS A 59 8.46 -15.57 -6.97
N LEU A 60 7.55 -16.55 -7.04
CA LEU A 60 7.42 -17.49 -8.16
C LEU A 60 6.42 -16.95 -9.18
N GLY A 61 6.87 -16.71 -10.41
CA GLY A 61 6.01 -16.22 -11.49
C GLY A 61 5.62 -14.73 -11.30
N PRO A 62 4.48 -14.30 -11.88
CA PRO A 62 3.91 -12.98 -11.61
C PRO A 62 3.42 -12.94 -10.18
N VAL A 63 4.34 -12.65 -9.28
CA VAL A 63 4.08 -11.92 -8.05
C VAL A 63 5.06 -10.75 -8.05
N ASN A 64 5.13 -10.06 -9.18
CA ASN A 64 5.60 -8.69 -9.25
C ASN A 64 4.31 -7.89 -9.37
N ALA A 65 4.13 -6.79 -8.63
CA ALA A 65 3.09 -5.85 -9.05
C ALA A 65 3.31 -5.38 -10.50
N TYR A 66 4.50 -5.54 -11.07
CA TYR A 66 4.74 -5.08 -12.44
C TYR A 66 4.17 -5.97 -13.55
N GLN A 67 3.72 -7.20 -13.25
CA GLN A 67 2.96 -8.01 -14.20
C GLN A 67 2.00 -8.92 -13.44
N ASP A 68 0.91 -8.39 -12.88
CA ASP A 68 -0.18 -9.19 -12.27
C ASP A 68 -0.83 -10.20 -13.25
N THR A 69 -0.40 -10.20 -14.51
CA THR A 69 -0.99 -10.95 -15.63
C THR A 69 0.06 -11.71 -16.45
N ALA A 70 1.22 -12.10 -15.88
CA ALA A 70 2.10 -12.99 -16.64
C ALA A 70 1.38 -14.33 -16.91
N PRO A 71 1.37 -14.82 -18.16
CA PRO A 71 0.61 -16.00 -18.52
C PRO A 71 1.16 -17.25 -17.80
N ASP A 72 0.30 -18.25 -17.58
CA ASP A 72 0.62 -19.44 -16.76
C ASP A 72 1.83 -20.24 -17.30
N ASP A 73 2.17 -20.09 -18.58
CA ASP A 73 3.34 -20.65 -19.25
C ASP A 73 4.67 -20.03 -18.79
N ALA A 74 4.66 -18.83 -18.21
CA ALA A 74 5.84 -18.17 -17.63
C ALA A 74 6.14 -18.59 -16.18
N LEU A 75 5.26 -19.35 -15.52
CA LEU A 75 5.43 -19.76 -14.12
C LEU A 75 6.56 -20.78 -13.93
N PRO A 76 7.34 -20.69 -12.82
CA PRO A 76 8.33 -21.70 -12.47
C PRO A 76 7.74 -23.11 -12.36
N ARG A 77 8.47 -24.10 -12.88
CA ARG A 77 8.05 -25.51 -12.94
C ARG A 77 9.18 -26.43 -12.49
N LEU A 78 8.82 -27.60 -11.95
CA LEU A 78 9.76 -28.70 -11.81
C LEU A 78 10.19 -29.20 -13.20
N ALA A 79 11.43 -29.63 -13.39
CA ALA A 79 11.99 -29.98 -14.70
C ALA A 79 11.26 -31.11 -15.44
N ARG A 80 10.55 -31.98 -14.71
CA ARG A 80 9.73 -33.07 -15.24
C ARG A 80 8.23 -32.84 -15.04
N GLY A 81 7.83 -31.68 -14.53
CA GLY A 81 6.44 -31.31 -14.26
C GLY A 81 5.87 -30.40 -15.33
N SER A 82 4.57 -30.50 -15.58
CA SER A 82 3.83 -29.59 -16.47
C SER A 82 3.21 -28.41 -15.73
N SER A 83 3.10 -28.46 -14.40
CA SER A 83 2.45 -27.43 -13.60
C SER A 83 3.39 -26.26 -13.29
N GLY A 84 2.90 -25.05 -13.54
CA GLY A 84 3.45 -23.80 -13.01
C GLY A 84 3.08 -23.59 -11.54
N TYR A 85 3.95 -22.93 -10.78
CA TYR A 85 3.74 -22.60 -9.38
C TYR A 85 3.76 -21.09 -9.15
N ARG A 86 2.90 -20.65 -8.21
CA ARG A 86 2.81 -19.29 -7.69
C ARG A 86 3.03 -19.30 -6.17
N GLY A 87 3.42 -18.14 -5.66
CA GLY A 87 3.59 -17.89 -4.24
C GLY A 87 4.82 -17.04 -3.95
N SER A 88 4.99 -16.65 -2.70
CA SER A 88 6.04 -15.74 -2.29
C SER A 88 6.59 -16.05 -0.91
N LEU A 89 7.83 -15.62 -0.68
CA LEU A 89 8.52 -15.68 0.59
C LEU A 89 9.04 -14.29 0.92
N GLU A 90 8.78 -13.82 2.12
CA GLU A 90 9.30 -12.59 2.66
C GLU A 90 10.39 -12.89 3.70
N LEU A 91 11.54 -12.25 3.55
CA LEU A 91 12.71 -12.39 4.41
C LEU A 91 13.07 -11.01 4.98
N TYR A 92 13.22 -10.94 6.30
CA TYR A 92 13.58 -9.72 7.01
C TYR A 92 14.45 -10.03 8.22
N ILE A 93 15.12 -9.00 8.75
CA ILE A 93 15.93 -9.11 9.97
C ILE A 93 15.07 -8.60 11.14
N ASP A 94 14.91 -9.43 12.17
CA ASP A 94 14.17 -9.07 13.38
C ASP A 94 14.91 -8.06 14.26
N ILE A 95 14.28 -7.66 15.38
CA ILE A 95 14.86 -6.70 16.33
C ILE A 95 16.14 -7.19 17.04
N VAL A 96 16.41 -8.50 17.01
CA VAL A 96 17.59 -9.14 17.62
C VAL A 96 18.67 -9.43 16.57
N GLY A 97 18.44 -9.08 15.30
CA GLY A 97 19.36 -9.32 14.20
C GLY A 97 19.26 -10.71 13.57
N ARG A 98 18.18 -11.46 13.85
CA ARG A 98 17.95 -12.80 13.30
C ARG A 98 17.12 -12.74 12.02
N PRO A 99 17.45 -13.53 10.99
CA PRO A 99 16.62 -13.63 9.80
C PRO A 99 15.31 -14.35 10.15
N GLU A 100 14.20 -13.73 9.82
CA GLU A 100 12.85 -14.26 9.94
C GLU A 100 12.26 -14.44 8.54
N VAL A 101 11.50 -15.53 8.37
CA VAL A 101 10.94 -15.94 7.08
C VAL A 101 9.44 -16.10 7.22
N SER A 102 8.70 -15.42 6.34
CA SER A 102 7.26 -15.59 6.19
C SER A 102 6.95 -16.12 4.80
N VAL A 103 6.26 -17.26 4.71
CA VAL A 103 5.91 -17.90 3.44
C VAL A 103 4.43 -17.69 3.18
N SER A 104 4.11 -17.05 2.06
CA SER A 104 2.74 -16.98 1.53
C SER A 104 2.36 -18.34 0.91
N PRO A 105 1.07 -18.72 0.90
CA PRO A 105 0.65 -19.99 0.34
C PRO A 105 1.25 -20.26 -1.05
N LEU A 106 1.77 -21.47 -1.21
CA LEU A 106 2.30 -21.95 -2.49
C LEU A 106 1.18 -22.70 -3.19
N GLU A 107 0.95 -22.39 -4.46
CA GLU A 107 -0.14 -22.98 -5.23
C GLU A 107 0.31 -23.28 -6.65
N THR A 108 -0.32 -24.26 -7.29
CA THR A 108 -0.21 -24.47 -8.74
C THR A 108 -1.00 -23.40 -9.50
N ALA A 109 -0.72 -23.23 -10.79
CA ALA A 109 -1.49 -22.36 -11.68
C ALA A 109 -3.02 -22.61 -11.62
N ALA A 110 -3.42 -23.85 -11.35
CA ALA A 110 -4.81 -24.26 -11.24
C ALA A 110 -5.41 -24.10 -9.81
N GLY A 111 -4.68 -23.47 -8.87
CA GLY A 111 -5.16 -23.21 -7.51
C GLY A 111 -5.10 -24.42 -6.56
N TYR A 112 -4.33 -25.45 -6.90
CA TYR A 112 -4.13 -26.60 -6.02
C TYR A 112 -2.86 -26.47 -5.20
N GLU A 113 -2.90 -26.96 -3.95
CA GLU A 113 -1.74 -27.06 -3.08
C GLU A 113 -0.69 -28.02 -3.68
N PRO A 114 0.60 -27.64 -3.72
CA PRO A 114 1.67 -28.51 -4.18
C PRO A 114 1.88 -29.69 -3.21
N SER A 115 2.45 -30.78 -3.71
CA SER A 115 2.86 -31.89 -2.83
C SER A 115 3.86 -31.40 -1.77
N PRO A 116 3.95 -32.03 -0.58
CA PRO A 116 4.89 -31.60 0.46
C PRO A 116 6.35 -31.52 -0.01
N LYS A 117 6.77 -32.47 -0.86
CA LYS A 117 8.11 -32.49 -1.46
C LYS A 117 8.33 -31.29 -2.39
N THR A 118 7.31 -30.94 -3.18
CA THR A 118 7.33 -29.79 -4.07
C THR A 118 7.35 -28.49 -3.27
N ALA A 119 6.48 -28.34 -2.27
CA ALA A 119 6.43 -27.17 -1.39
C ALA A 119 7.81 -26.91 -0.75
N ALA A 120 8.44 -27.95 -0.19
CA ALA A 120 9.78 -27.84 0.38
C ALA A 120 10.84 -27.41 -0.65
N THR A 121 10.74 -27.89 -1.89
CA THR A 121 11.63 -27.49 -2.99
C THR A 121 11.45 -26.01 -3.35
N LEU A 122 10.20 -25.56 -3.52
CA LEU A 122 9.86 -24.18 -3.84
C LEU A 122 10.32 -23.22 -2.74
N THR A 123 10.05 -23.54 -1.48
CA THR A 123 10.49 -22.72 -0.33
C THR A 123 12.00 -22.62 -0.26
N ALA A 124 12.74 -23.72 -0.44
CA ALA A 124 14.21 -23.70 -0.44
C ALA A 124 14.78 -22.79 -1.53
N VAL A 125 14.18 -22.82 -2.74
CA VAL A 125 14.60 -21.96 -3.85
C VAL A 125 14.30 -20.49 -3.56
N LEU A 126 13.09 -20.17 -3.09
CA LEU A 126 12.69 -18.81 -2.73
C LEU A 126 13.59 -18.23 -1.62
N GLN A 127 13.85 -19.02 -0.58
CA GLN A 127 14.68 -18.61 0.55
C GLN A 127 16.12 -18.32 0.11
N ALA A 128 16.74 -19.23 -0.65
CA ALA A 128 18.11 -19.04 -1.12
C ALA A 128 18.26 -17.80 -2.02
N CYS A 129 17.27 -17.53 -2.89
CA CYS A 129 17.27 -16.33 -3.73
C CYS A 129 17.11 -15.05 -2.87
N ALA A 130 16.21 -15.07 -1.87
CA ALA A 130 16.02 -13.95 -0.95
C ALA A 130 17.29 -13.67 -0.11
N GLU A 131 17.90 -14.71 0.45
CA GLU A 131 19.14 -14.63 1.24
C GLU A 131 20.28 -14.07 0.40
N HIS A 132 20.40 -14.48 -0.86
CA HIS A 132 21.40 -13.93 -1.77
C HIS A 132 21.22 -12.43 -1.97
N VAL A 133 19.99 -11.96 -2.21
CA VAL A 133 19.73 -10.52 -2.39
C VAL A 133 19.98 -9.72 -1.12
N MET A 134 19.64 -10.26 0.06
CA MET A 134 19.95 -9.63 1.35
C MET A 134 21.46 -9.39 1.58
N GLN A 135 22.32 -10.15 0.91
CA GLN A 135 23.79 -10.03 1.03
C GLN A 135 24.43 -9.15 -0.06
N ARG A 136 23.65 -8.64 -1.02
CA ARG A 136 24.20 -7.84 -2.12
C ARG A 136 24.59 -6.43 -1.68
N GLU A 137 25.64 -5.90 -2.30
CA GLU A 137 26.10 -4.52 -2.09
C GLU A 137 25.07 -3.47 -2.57
N ASP A 138 24.28 -3.79 -3.59
CA ASP A 138 23.25 -2.91 -4.15
C ASP A 138 21.88 -3.05 -3.46
N LEU A 139 21.75 -3.82 -2.38
CA LEU A 139 20.52 -3.92 -1.58
C LEU A 139 19.91 -2.55 -1.21
N PRO A 140 20.68 -1.53 -0.77
CA PRO A 140 20.11 -0.21 -0.48
C PRO A 140 19.44 0.45 -1.69
N ALA A 141 19.92 0.19 -2.91
CA ALA A 141 19.32 0.68 -4.14
C ALA A 141 18.01 -0.05 -4.44
N ILE A 142 18.00 -1.38 -4.30
CA ILE A 142 16.79 -2.22 -4.44
C ILE A 142 15.69 -1.74 -3.49
N LEU A 143 15.99 -1.62 -2.19
CA LEU A 143 15.04 -1.15 -1.17
C LEU A 143 14.55 0.28 -1.43
N THR A 144 15.39 1.13 -2.04
CA THR A 144 15.00 2.50 -2.39
C THR A 144 14.07 2.53 -3.61
N ALA A 145 14.33 1.71 -4.62
CA ALA A 145 13.50 1.60 -5.81
C ALA A 145 12.12 1.02 -5.44
N SER A 146 12.06 -0.08 -4.70
CA SER A 146 10.80 -0.65 -4.21
C SER A 146 10.04 0.34 -3.32
N ARG A 147 10.74 1.14 -2.50
CA ARG A 147 10.09 2.22 -1.75
C ARG A 147 9.43 3.24 -2.66
N GLN A 148 10.11 3.68 -3.72
CA GLN A 148 9.55 4.67 -4.65
C GLN A 148 8.31 4.14 -5.35
N ARG A 149 8.33 2.87 -5.76
CA ARG A 149 7.18 2.18 -6.36
C ARG A 149 6.01 2.04 -5.38
N ASP A 150 6.24 1.55 -4.16
CA ASP A 150 5.17 1.13 -3.25
C ASP A 150 4.62 2.27 -2.37
N THR A 151 5.36 3.38 -2.21
CA THR A 151 4.96 4.49 -1.32
C THR A 151 3.59 5.09 -1.65
N PRO A 152 3.22 5.36 -2.93
CA PRO A 152 1.91 5.94 -3.26
C PRO A 152 0.73 5.06 -2.80
N ASP A 153 0.80 3.76 -3.08
CA ASP A 153 -0.25 2.82 -2.69
C ASP A 153 -0.30 2.63 -1.17
N LEU A 154 0.86 2.58 -0.53
CA LEU A 154 0.93 2.52 0.93
C LEU A 154 0.33 3.76 1.59
N LEU A 155 0.55 4.96 1.03
CA LEU A 155 -0.08 6.19 1.52
C LEU A 155 -1.60 6.18 1.32
N ARG A 156 -2.10 5.62 0.22
CA ARG A 156 -3.53 5.45 -0.03
C ARG A 156 -4.15 4.51 1.00
N PHE A 157 -3.50 3.37 1.25
CA PHE A 157 -3.92 2.40 2.25
C PHE A 157 -3.93 2.97 3.67
N LEU A 158 -2.87 3.69 4.07
CA LEU A 158 -2.78 4.33 5.38
C LEU A 158 -3.87 5.39 5.59
N ALA A 159 -4.18 6.17 4.54
CA ALA A 159 -5.28 7.14 4.58
C ALA A 159 -6.63 6.44 4.76
N TRP A 160 -6.88 5.36 4.00
CA TRP A 160 -8.08 4.54 4.17
C TRP A 160 -8.16 3.93 5.57
N SER A 161 -7.07 3.34 6.08
CA SER A 161 -7.01 2.71 7.39
C SER A 161 -7.31 3.72 8.51
N ALA A 162 -6.72 4.92 8.45
CA ALA A 162 -7.02 5.98 9.41
C ALA A 162 -8.51 6.37 9.39
N ALA A 163 -9.11 6.55 8.22
CA ALA A 163 -10.53 6.88 8.09
C ALA A 163 -11.43 5.75 8.62
N HIS A 164 -11.08 4.49 8.34
CA HIS A 164 -11.80 3.31 8.82
C HIS A 164 -11.78 3.24 10.35
N HIS A 165 -10.59 3.28 10.97
CA HIS A 165 -10.45 3.21 12.42
C HIS A 165 -11.09 4.41 13.13
N GLN A 166 -11.07 5.60 12.52
CA GLN A 166 -11.80 6.76 13.05
C GLN A 166 -13.32 6.54 13.05
N ALA A 167 -13.87 5.95 11.99
CA ALA A 167 -15.30 5.62 11.91
C ALA A 167 -15.71 4.56 12.95
N GLU A 168 -14.87 3.53 13.13
CA GLU A 168 -15.09 2.49 14.13
C GLU A 168 -14.97 3.03 15.57
N ALA A 169 -14.00 3.89 15.84
CA ALA A 169 -13.90 4.60 17.13
C ALA A 169 -15.19 5.38 17.43
N ALA A 170 -15.68 6.14 16.45
CA ALA A 170 -16.92 6.91 16.60
C ALA A 170 -18.15 5.99 16.80
N ARG A 171 -18.18 4.81 16.16
CA ARG A 171 -19.22 3.79 16.37
C ARG A 171 -19.19 3.30 17.82
N TYR A 172 -18.04 2.86 18.31
CA TYR A 172 -17.90 2.38 19.68
C TYR A 172 -18.21 3.47 20.73
N GLU A 173 -17.86 4.74 20.48
CA GLU A 173 -18.23 5.85 21.36
C GLU A 173 -19.74 6.11 21.42
N ARG A 174 -20.46 5.95 20.29
CA ARG A 174 -21.92 6.00 20.27
C ARG A 174 -22.51 4.85 21.09
N GLU A 175 -22.00 3.64 20.92
CA GLU A 175 -22.44 2.47 21.70
C GLU A 175 -22.15 2.62 23.20
N ALA A 176 -20.98 3.13 23.56
CA ALA A 176 -20.62 3.40 24.95
C ALA A 176 -21.56 4.43 25.62
N ARG A 177 -21.95 5.48 24.88
CA ARG A 177 -22.92 6.47 25.35
C ARG A 177 -24.32 5.87 25.53
N ALA A 178 -24.72 4.95 24.67
CA ALA A 178 -26.02 4.28 24.73
C ALA A 178 -26.12 3.20 25.84
N ALA A 179 -24.99 2.62 26.25
CA ALA A 179 -24.97 1.50 27.20
C ALA A 179 -25.52 1.85 28.59
N ARG A 180 -25.22 3.04 29.14
CA ARG A 180 -25.70 3.41 30.50
C ARG A 180 -27.23 3.59 30.55
N PRO A 181 -27.87 4.31 29.61
CA PRO A 181 -29.33 4.31 29.48
C PRO A 181 -29.92 2.90 29.29
N ALA A 182 -29.33 2.08 28.42
CA ALA A 182 -29.81 0.71 28.16
C ALA A 182 -29.75 -0.17 29.41
N LEU A 183 -28.64 -0.13 30.16
CA LEU A 183 -28.50 -0.83 31.43
C LEU A 183 -29.55 -0.39 32.45
N ARG A 184 -29.79 0.92 32.59
CA ARG A 184 -30.83 1.43 33.50
C ARG A 184 -32.22 0.92 33.11
N ALA A 185 -32.52 0.89 31.82
CA ALA A 185 -33.78 0.35 31.32
C ALA A 185 -33.91 -1.16 31.60
N ALA A 186 -32.85 -1.95 31.34
CA ALA A 186 -32.83 -3.38 31.60
C ALA A 186 -33.00 -3.70 33.10
N VAL A 187 -32.29 -2.97 33.98
CA VAL A 187 -32.41 -3.13 35.44
C VAL A 187 -33.80 -2.74 35.93
N ALA A 188 -34.38 -1.66 35.41
CA ALA A 188 -35.74 -1.25 35.76
C ALA A 188 -36.77 -2.29 35.32
N ALA A 189 -36.67 -2.80 34.09
CA ALA A 189 -37.53 -3.87 33.59
C ALA A 189 -37.39 -5.14 34.42
N TRP A 190 -36.17 -5.51 34.81
CA TRP A 190 -35.91 -6.68 35.65
C TRP A 190 -36.58 -6.55 37.01
N TRP A 191 -36.42 -5.40 37.68
CA TRP A 191 -37.08 -5.14 38.97
C TRP A 191 -38.61 -5.15 38.87
N THR A 192 -39.17 -4.62 37.79
CA THR A 192 -40.61 -4.67 37.54
C THR A 192 -41.09 -6.10 37.39
N ALA A 193 -40.41 -6.91 36.57
CA ALA A 193 -40.74 -8.33 36.40
C ALA A 193 -40.62 -9.12 37.71
N ALA A 194 -39.59 -8.85 38.52
CA ALA A 194 -39.40 -9.48 39.83
C ALA A 194 -40.53 -9.14 40.81
N ARG A 195 -40.98 -7.87 40.86
CA ARG A 195 -42.11 -7.47 41.70
C ARG A 195 -43.42 -8.12 41.24
N CYS A 196 -43.67 -8.19 39.94
CA CYS A 196 -44.83 -8.89 39.39
C CYS A 196 -44.81 -10.38 39.73
N PHE A 197 -43.64 -11.02 39.66
CA PHE A 197 -43.49 -12.43 40.01
C PHE A 197 -43.77 -12.69 41.49
N ILE A 198 -43.32 -11.82 42.39
CA ILE A 198 -43.61 -11.92 43.83
C ILE A 198 -45.11 -11.77 44.10
N ALA A 199 -45.78 -10.83 43.42
CA ALA A 199 -47.21 -10.61 43.58
C ALA A 199 -48.06 -11.74 42.96
N CYS A 200 -47.62 -12.28 41.82
CA CYS A 200 -48.32 -13.31 41.05
C CYS A 200 -47.29 -14.24 40.38
N PRO A 201 -46.92 -15.36 41.02
CA PRO A 201 -45.94 -16.29 40.47
C PRO A 201 -46.42 -16.88 39.13
N HIS A 202 -45.67 -16.65 38.06
CA HIS A 202 -46.01 -17.11 36.71
C HIS A 202 -44.78 -17.70 36.00
N PRO A 203 -44.87 -18.87 35.34
CA PRO A 203 -43.72 -19.56 34.74
C PRO A 203 -43.01 -18.74 33.65
N VAL A 204 -43.74 -17.90 32.90
CA VAL A 204 -43.14 -17.01 31.89
C VAL A 204 -42.29 -15.91 32.56
N LEU A 205 -42.68 -15.38 33.72
CA LEU A 205 -41.87 -14.39 34.43
C LEU A 205 -40.60 -15.02 35.01
N LEU A 206 -40.67 -16.28 35.43
CA LEU A 206 -39.50 -17.05 35.84
C LEU A 206 -38.49 -17.17 34.69
N LEU A 207 -38.97 -17.40 33.47
CA LEU A 207 -38.11 -17.36 32.28
C LEU A 207 -37.49 -15.96 32.10
N VAL A 208 -38.29 -14.91 32.04
CA VAL A 208 -37.79 -13.52 31.86
C VAL A 208 -36.69 -13.13 32.88
N LEU A 209 -36.77 -13.66 34.11
CA LEU A 209 -35.82 -13.42 35.19
C LEU A 209 -34.65 -14.43 35.28
N ALA A 210 -34.73 -15.58 34.62
CA ALA A 210 -33.66 -16.57 34.61
C ALA A 210 -32.45 -16.08 33.81
N ASP A 211 -31.26 -16.65 34.01
CA ASP A 211 -30.08 -16.34 33.20
C ASP A 211 -30.03 -17.24 31.95
N TYR A 212 -30.71 -16.82 30.87
CA TYR A 212 -30.65 -17.49 29.57
C TYR A 212 -30.57 -16.48 28.43
N PRO A 213 -30.19 -16.90 27.21
CA PRO A 213 -30.11 -16.00 26.04
C PRO A 213 -31.42 -15.26 25.75
N GLY A 214 -31.42 -13.93 25.87
CA GLY A 214 -32.59 -13.08 25.63
C GLY A 214 -33.44 -12.78 26.86
N SER A 215 -33.04 -13.24 28.05
CA SER A 215 -33.68 -12.84 29.31
C SER A 215 -33.24 -11.45 29.78
N LEU A 216 -33.97 -10.87 30.75
CA LEU A 216 -33.59 -9.59 31.35
C LEU A 216 -32.32 -9.71 32.20
N SER A 217 -32.12 -10.83 32.89
CA SER A 217 -30.89 -11.06 33.66
C SER A 217 -29.67 -11.08 32.74
N ARG A 218 -29.78 -11.73 31.58
CA ARG A 218 -28.73 -11.73 30.56
C ARG A 218 -28.53 -10.35 29.95
N ALA A 219 -29.60 -9.61 29.68
CA ALA A 219 -29.53 -8.25 29.16
C ALA A 219 -28.81 -7.31 30.13
N VAL A 220 -29.12 -7.37 31.43
CA VAL A 220 -28.42 -6.62 32.48
C VAL A 220 -26.94 -6.98 32.51
N ALA A 221 -26.62 -8.29 32.52
CA ALA A 221 -25.23 -8.75 32.54
C ALA A 221 -24.43 -8.24 31.33
N VAL A 222 -24.99 -8.31 30.12
CA VAL A 222 -24.34 -7.82 28.89
C VAL A 222 -24.15 -6.31 28.93
N GLU A 223 -25.21 -5.55 29.21
CA GLU A 223 -25.17 -4.08 29.18
C GLU A 223 -24.26 -3.49 30.29
N GLN A 224 -24.07 -4.22 31.40
CA GLN A 224 -23.14 -3.84 32.46
C GLN A 224 -21.69 -3.79 31.97
N TRP A 225 -21.31 -4.69 31.05
CA TRP A 225 -19.96 -4.74 30.47
C TRP A 225 -19.82 -3.98 29.16
N ARG A 226 -20.92 -3.75 28.44
CA ARG A 226 -20.92 -3.12 27.12
C ARG A 226 -20.28 -1.74 27.11
N GLY A 227 -20.67 -0.86 28.04
CA GLY A 227 -20.11 0.50 28.13
C GLY A 227 -18.59 0.54 28.36
N PRO A 228 -18.06 -0.16 29.38
CA PRO A 228 -16.61 -0.34 29.57
C PRO A 228 -15.90 -0.94 28.35
N TYR A 229 -16.45 -2.01 27.77
CA TYR A 229 -15.89 -2.66 26.59
C TYR A 229 -15.78 -1.71 25.40
N CYS A 230 -16.87 -1.02 25.04
CA CYS A 230 -16.89 -0.10 23.91
C CYS A 230 -15.91 1.07 24.11
N ARG A 231 -15.71 1.55 25.34
CA ARG A 231 -14.68 2.57 25.61
C ARG A 231 -13.25 2.07 25.37
N THR A 232 -12.95 0.85 25.82
CA THR A 232 -11.64 0.22 25.55
C THR A 232 -11.44 -0.03 24.06
N ALA A 233 -12.48 -0.49 23.36
CA ALA A 233 -12.46 -0.69 21.91
C ALA A 233 -12.22 0.64 21.18
N ALA A 234 -12.99 1.69 21.49
CA ALA A 234 -12.80 3.03 20.92
C ALA A 234 -11.36 3.56 21.16
N ALA A 235 -10.80 3.36 22.35
CA ALA A 235 -9.43 3.77 22.64
C ALA A 235 -8.39 3.04 21.78
N ARG A 236 -8.59 1.75 21.50
CA ARG A 236 -7.74 0.97 20.57
C ARG A 236 -7.88 1.47 19.14
N GLU A 237 -9.09 1.73 18.67
CA GLU A 237 -9.33 2.29 17.32
C GLU A 237 -8.68 3.66 17.13
N HIS A 238 -8.75 4.53 18.16
CA HIS A 238 -8.02 5.80 18.16
C HIS A 238 -6.50 5.61 18.11
N GLU A 239 -5.98 4.57 18.76
CA GLU A 239 -4.57 4.24 18.70
C GLU A 239 -4.16 3.77 17.29
N TYR A 240 -4.95 2.90 16.64
CA TYR A 240 -4.71 2.50 15.26
C TYR A 240 -4.74 3.69 14.30
N THR A 241 -5.71 4.60 14.47
CA THR A 241 -5.79 5.85 13.71
C THR A 241 -4.51 6.69 13.86
N ARG A 242 -4.05 6.91 15.10
CA ARG A 242 -2.81 7.67 15.36
C ARG A 242 -1.58 7.00 14.76
N ARG A 243 -1.47 5.67 14.83
CA ARG A 243 -0.36 4.92 14.24
C ARG A 243 -0.35 5.07 12.72
N ALA A 244 -1.49 4.87 12.05
CA ALA A 244 -1.61 5.02 10.61
C ALA A 244 -1.25 6.44 10.14
N GLN A 245 -1.72 7.48 10.86
CA GLN A 245 -1.37 8.87 10.57
C GLN A 245 0.13 9.14 10.75
N SER A 246 0.71 8.70 11.87
CA SER A 246 2.14 8.84 12.15
C SER A 246 3.01 8.16 11.09
N GLU A 247 2.62 6.96 10.64
CA GLU A 247 3.32 6.25 9.56
C GLU A 247 3.20 6.98 8.22
N ALA A 248 2.01 7.48 7.89
CA ALA A 248 1.80 8.27 6.66
C ALA A 248 2.65 9.54 6.67
N ASP A 249 2.71 10.25 7.80
CA ASP A 249 3.52 11.45 7.94
C ASP A 249 5.03 11.15 7.88
N SER A 250 5.46 10.03 8.46
CA SER A 250 6.83 9.53 8.33
C SER A 250 7.19 9.27 6.87
N LEU A 251 6.34 8.57 6.12
CA LEU A 251 6.53 8.29 4.70
C LEU A 251 6.59 9.59 3.86
N ARG A 252 5.66 10.52 4.10
CA ARG A 252 5.67 11.84 3.44
C ARG A 252 6.93 12.64 3.74
N ALA A 253 7.40 12.62 4.98
CA ALA A 253 8.62 13.31 5.38
C ALA A 253 9.85 12.71 4.67
N GLN A 254 9.93 11.39 4.58
CA GLN A 254 11.00 10.70 3.85
C GLN A 254 10.98 11.01 2.35
N ALA A 255 9.79 11.06 1.72
CA ALA A 255 9.65 11.44 0.32
C ALA A 255 10.14 12.88 0.08
N ARG A 256 9.72 13.84 0.93
CA ARG A 256 10.11 15.26 0.83
C ARG A 256 11.60 15.51 1.06
N ALA A 257 12.23 14.79 1.99
CA ALA A 257 13.66 14.94 2.28
C ALA A 257 14.52 14.61 1.05
N ARG A 258 14.11 13.62 0.25
CA ARG A 258 14.82 13.22 -0.98
C ARG A 258 14.65 14.21 -2.12
N SER A 259 13.47 14.81 -2.27
CA SER A 259 13.26 15.89 -3.25
C SER A 259 14.21 17.08 -3.02
N ARG A 260 14.59 17.36 -1.76
CA ARG A 260 15.55 18.42 -1.42
C ARG A 260 17.01 18.00 -1.58
N GLY A 261 17.33 16.72 -1.40
CA GLY A 261 18.69 16.18 -1.58
C GLY A 261 19.13 16.05 -3.05
N ARG A 262 18.18 16.10 -4.00
CA ARG A 262 18.44 16.09 -5.45
C ARG A 262 18.51 17.50 -6.03
N ARG A 263 18.92 18.51 -5.24
CA ARG A 263 19.27 19.83 -5.78
C ARG A 263 20.68 19.72 -6.39
N PRO A 264 20.85 19.89 -7.70
CA PRO A 264 22.17 19.92 -8.31
C PRO A 264 22.99 21.01 -7.64
N ALA A 265 24.25 20.71 -7.32
CA ALA A 265 25.20 21.74 -6.88
C ALA A 265 25.21 22.87 -7.94
N PRO A 266 25.14 24.14 -7.52
CA PRO A 266 25.21 25.27 -8.45
C PRO A 266 26.66 25.36 -8.94
N GLY A 267 27.00 24.62 -9.99
CA GLY A 267 28.40 24.48 -10.38
C GLY A 267 28.68 23.64 -11.62
N SER A 268 27.74 23.48 -12.57
CA SER A 268 28.12 23.24 -13.96
C SER A 268 27.02 23.74 -14.89
N ALA A 269 27.27 24.88 -15.52
CA ALA A 269 26.43 25.38 -16.59
C ALA A 269 26.65 24.51 -17.84
N ALA A 270 25.89 23.42 -17.94
CA ALA A 270 25.56 22.87 -19.25
C ALA A 270 24.57 23.82 -19.95
N PRO A 271 24.61 23.93 -21.29
CA PRO A 271 23.76 24.86 -22.03
C PRO A 271 22.28 24.63 -21.68
N GLN A 272 21.59 25.71 -21.30
CA GLN A 272 20.19 25.69 -20.91
C GLN A 272 19.31 25.41 -22.13
N VAL A 273 19.08 24.13 -22.43
CA VAL A 273 18.14 23.70 -23.47
C VAL A 273 16.73 23.70 -22.87
N GLU A 274 15.76 24.34 -23.54
CA GLU A 274 14.35 24.27 -23.14
C GLU A 274 13.84 22.83 -23.27
N ARG A 275 13.18 22.34 -22.23
CA ARG A 275 12.58 21.01 -22.15
C ARG A 275 11.08 21.12 -21.88
N PRO A 276 10.26 20.15 -22.31
CA PRO A 276 8.83 20.17 -22.07
C PRO A 276 8.53 19.82 -20.60
N TYR A 277 7.59 20.55 -20.01
CA TYR A 277 7.08 20.31 -18.65
C TYR A 277 5.55 20.22 -18.68
N PHE A 278 4.98 19.29 -17.92
CA PHE A 278 3.57 19.30 -17.58
C PHE A 278 3.35 20.27 -16.41
N VAL A 279 2.47 21.24 -16.59
CA VAL A 279 2.00 22.13 -15.54
C VAL A 279 0.54 21.81 -15.29
N VAL A 280 0.27 21.25 -14.10
CA VAL A 280 -1.08 20.87 -13.67
C VAL A 280 -1.59 21.90 -12.67
N GLY A 281 -2.76 22.45 -12.93
CA GLY A 281 -3.36 23.45 -12.06
C GLY A 281 -4.74 23.88 -12.51
N GLN A 282 -5.38 24.72 -11.70
CA GLN A 282 -6.71 25.23 -11.95
C GLN A 282 -6.68 26.74 -12.21
N TRP A 283 -7.38 27.17 -13.25
CA TRP A 283 -7.58 28.59 -13.52
C TRP A 283 -8.60 29.15 -12.53
N GLN A 284 -8.22 30.20 -11.80
CA GLN A 284 -9.05 30.81 -10.75
C GLN A 284 -9.82 32.05 -11.27
N GLY A 285 -9.68 32.38 -12.56
CA GLY A 285 -10.15 33.64 -13.14
C GLY A 285 -9.19 34.81 -12.85
N GLY A 286 -9.40 35.95 -13.53
CA GLY A 286 -8.57 37.15 -13.34
C GLY A 286 -7.09 37.02 -13.77
N GLY A 287 -6.74 35.95 -14.49
CA GLY A 287 -5.37 35.68 -14.93
C GLY A 287 -4.52 34.91 -13.94
N GLU A 288 -5.11 34.43 -12.83
CA GLU A 288 -4.40 33.59 -11.87
C GLU A 288 -4.64 32.10 -12.11
N VAL A 289 -3.59 31.31 -11.95
CA VAL A 289 -3.63 29.85 -11.97
C VAL A 289 -3.03 29.36 -10.66
N ASP A 290 -3.80 28.55 -9.94
CA ASP A 290 -3.30 27.79 -8.82
C ASP A 290 -2.61 26.53 -9.35
N ILE A 291 -1.28 26.48 -9.24
CA ILE A 291 -0.46 25.39 -9.79
C ILE A 291 -0.24 24.37 -8.69
N TRP A 292 -0.73 23.15 -8.92
CA TRP A 292 -0.64 22.05 -7.96
C TRP A 292 0.61 21.20 -8.17
N HIS A 293 1.02 21.04 -9.43
CA HIS A 293 2.14 20.16 -9.78
C HIS A 293 2.85 20.64 -11.04
N VAL A 294 4.17 20.48 -11.07
CA VAL A 294 5.00 20.72 -12.25
C VAL A 294 6.04 19.61 -12.37
N GLU A 295 6.06 18.97 -13.53
CA GLU A 295 6.88 17.80 -13.80
C GLU A 295 7.51 17.89 -15.19
N GLU A 296 8.72 17.36 -15.34
CA GLU A 296 9.37 17.27 -16.65
C GLU A 296 8.66 16.23 -17.49
N ALA A 297 8.13 16.65 -18.63
CA ALA A 297 7.41 15.76 -19.51
C ALA A 297 8.41 14.86 -20.27
N PRO A 298 8.02 13.63 -20.64
CA PRO A 298 8.88 12.75 -21.42
C PRO A 298 9.42 13.44 -22.68
N ALA A 299 10.71 13.25 -22.97
CA ALA A 299 11.33 13.83 -24.16
C ALA A 299 10.77 13.21 -25.46
N ASP A 300 10.39 11.94 -25.39
CA ASP A 300 9.72 11.23 -26.47
C ASP A 300 8.27 11.75 -26.67
N PRO A 301 7.84 12.09 -27.90
CA PRO A 301 6.50 12.64 -28.17
C PRO A 301 5.35 11.67 -27.87
N ASP A 302 5.51 10.39 -28.15
CA ASP A 302 4.44 9.39 -27.99
C ASP A 302 4.22 9.10 -26.50
N ALA A 303 5.31 8.84 -25.77
CA ALA A 303 5.25 8.70 -24.30
C ALA A 303 4.72 9.96 -23.61
N ARG A 304 4.95 11.14 -24.20
CA ARG A 304 4.42 12.40 -23.69
C ARG A 304 2.93 12.55 -23.96
N ALA A 305 2.44 12.11 -25.11
CA ALA A 305 1.01 12.12 -25.42
C ALA A 305 0.24 11.22 -24.44
N ASP A 306 0.74 10.01 -24.20
CA ASP A 306 0.14 9.06 -23.25
C ASP A 306 0.12 9.63 -21.83
N ALA A 307 1.25 10.18 -21.37
CA ALA A 307 1.33 10.82 -20.05
C ALA A 307 0.42 12.05 -19.94
N HIS A 308 0.29 12.83 -21.03
CA HIS A 308 -0.60 13.98 -21.06
C HIS A 308 -2.08 13.58 -20.94
N GLU A 309 -2.50 12.54 -21.66
CA GLU A 309 -3.88 12.04 -21.58
C GLU A 309 -4.22 11.56 -20.16
N GLN A 310 -3.30 10.81 -19.55
CA GLN A 310 -3.46 10.37 -18.16
C GLN A 310 -3.57 11.56 -17.20
N HIS A 311 -2.64 12.53 -17.29
CA HIS A 311 -2.68 13.71 -16.43
C HIS A 311 -3.92 14.58 -16.68
N ALA A 312 -4.40 14.65 -17.92
CA ALA A 312 -5.60 15.41 -18.27
C ALA A 312 -6.86 14.78 -17.65
N SER A 313 -6.98 13.44 -17.71
CA SER A 313 -8.07 12.69 -17.05
C SER A 313 -8.06 12.91 -15.52
N ASP A 314 -6.87 12.86 -14.91
CA ASP A 314 -6.71 13.08 -13.47
C ASP A 314 -7.05 14.54 -13.08
N ALA A 315 -6.62 15.51 -13.89
CA ALA A 315 -6.89 16.92 -13.66
C ALA A 315 -8.38 17.26 -13.86
N GLU A 316 -9.05 16.71 -14.87
CA GLU A 316 -10.47 16.94 -15.15
C GLU A 316 -11.35 16.49 -13.97
N THR A 317 -11.00 15.34 -13.37
CA THR A 317 -11.67 14.81 -12.17
C THR A 317 -11.54 15.77 -10.96
N ALA A 318 -10.49 16.59 -10.93
CA ALA A 318 -10.23 17.59 -9.90
C ALA A 318 -10.63 19.03 -10.31
N PHE A 319 -11.36 19.22 -11.42
CA PHE A 319 -11.67 20.53 -12.01
C PHE A 319 -10.43 21.37 -12.39
N GLY A 320 -9.30 20.72 -12.65
CA GLY A 320 -8.04 21.31 -13.09
C GLY A 320 -7.80 21.14 -14.60
N SER A 321 -6.65 21.61 -15.05
CA SER A 321 -6.19 21.51 -16.45
C SER A 321 -4.70 21.19 -16.49
N VAL A 322 -4.25 20.58 -17.59
CA VAL A 322 -2.83 20.27 -17.84
C VAL A 322 -2.36 21.06 -19.05
N ASN A 323 -1.23 21.74 -18.91
CA ASN A 323 -0.59 22.45 -20.01
C ASN A 323 0.84 21.95 -20.20
N VAL A 324 1.24 21.74 -21.45
CA VAL A 324 2.64 21.42 -21.80
C VAL A 324 3.38 22.72 -22.06
N VAL A 325 4.39 23.02 -21.25
CA VAL A 325 5.17 24.26 -21.29
C VAL A 325 6.65 23.94 -21.49
N TYR A 326 7.27 24.50 -22.52
CA TYR A 326 8.71 24.40 -22.71
C TYR A 326 9.44 25.46 -21.87
N ALA A 327 10.38 25.00 -21.05
CA ALA A 327 11.16 25.86 -20.17
C ALA A 327 12.51 25.24 -19.82
N THR A 328 13.40 26.01 -19.23
CA THR A 328 14.72 25.54 -18.79
C THR A 328 14.72 24.96 -17.37
N SER A 329 13.59 25.05 -16.67
CA SER A 329 13.38 24.50 -15.32
C SER A 329 11.89 24.41 -14.97
N PRO A 330 11.50 23.60 -13.96
CA PRO A 330 10.13 23.53 -13.47
C PRO A 330 9.59 24.90 -13.00
N GLN A 331 10.43 25.70 -12.33
CA GLN A 331 10.03 27.03 -11.88
C GLN A 331 9.77 27.97 -13.07
N ALA A 332 10.63 27.92 -14.09
CA ALA A 332 10.43 28.70 -15.31
C ALA A 332 9.17 28.25 -16.09
N ALA A 333 8.83 26.96 -16.07
CA ALA A 333 7.58 26.44 -16.63
C ALA A 333 6.35 26.98 -15.87
N ALA A 334 6.38 26.94 -14.53
CA ALA A 334 5.32 27.49 -13.69
C ALA A 334 5.12 28.99 -13.93
N ASP A 335 6.21 29.76 -13.96
CA ASP A 335 6.14 31.20 -14.17
C ASP A 335 5.68 31.55 -15.59
N ARG A 336 6.03 30.73 -16.59
CA ARG A 336 5.56 30.88 -17.97
C ARG A 336 4.05 30.58 -18.06
N ALA A 337 3.57 29.51 -17.43
CA ALA A 337 2.15 29.19 -17.36
C ALA A 337 1.34 30.32 -16.69
N ARG A 338 1.82 30.88 -15.57
CA ARG A 338 1.18 32.04 -14.92
C ARG A 338 1.14 33.27 -15.83
N ARG A 339 2.24 33.58 -16.54
CA ARG A 339 2.27 34.70 -17.50
C ARG A 339 1.30 34.49 -18.66
N GLU A 340 1.19 33.28 -19.16
CA GLU A 340 0.27 32.94 -20.25
C GLU A 340 -1.19 33.04 -19.81
N ALA A 341 -1.52 32.55 -18.61
CA ALA A 341 -2.85 32.70 -18.05
C ALA A 341 -3.25 34.18 -17.85
N ARG A 342 -2.32 35.02 -17.38
CA ARG A 342 -2.54 36.48 -17.29
C ARG A 342 -2.82 37.08 -18.66
N ARG A 343 -2.00 36.79 -19.66
CA ARG A 343 -2.19 37.28 -21.04
C ARG A 343 -3.52 36.81 -21.64
N THR A 344 -3.90 35.56 -21.40
CA THR A 344 -5.18 35.01 -21.87
C THR A 344 -6.36 35.70 -21.20
N SER A 345 -6.30 35.95 -19.89
CA SER A 345 -7.33 36.72 -19.17
C SER A 345 -7.42 38.16 -19.67
N GLU A 346 -6.30 38.84 -19.88
CA GLU A 346 -6.25 40.20 -20.44
C GLU A 346 -6.79 40.26 -21.88
N ARG A 347 -6.60 39.19 -22.67
CA ARG A 347 -7.17 39.07 -24.02
C ARG A 347 -8.69 38.91 -23.95
N ILE A 348 -9.17 37.95 -23.15
CA ILE A 348 -10.61 37.71 -22.96
C ILE A 348 -11.31 38.97 -22.45
N HIS A 349 -10.71 39.66 -21.47
CA HIS A 349 -11.27 40.90 -20.94
C HIS A 349 -11.34 42.01 -22.01
N ARG A 350 -10.30 42.17 -22.85
CA ARG A 350 -10.32 43.13 -23.97
C ARG A 350 -11.36 42.78 -25.03
N ASP A 351 -11.54 41.50 -25.34
CA ASP A 351 -12.51 41.06 -26.35
C ASP A 351 -13.96 41.24 -25.85
N LEU A 352 -14.20 41.10 -24.55
CA LEU A 352 -15.51 41.35 -23.92
C LEU A 352 -15.81 42.84 -23.65
N THR A 353 -14.80 43.71 -23.64
CA THR A 353 -14.94 45.16 -23.39
C THR A 353 -14.77 46.02 -24.64
N ARG A 354 -14.55 45.38 -25.81
CA ARG A 354 -14.65 46.07 -27.11
C ARG A 354 -16.12 46.36 -27.41
N PRO A 355 -16.50 47.63 -27.62
CA PRO A 355 -17.86 48.02 -27.95
C PRO A 355 -18.32 47.54 -29.34
#